data_AF-R5IW31-F1
#
_entry.id   AF-R5IW31-F1
#
_cell.length_a   1.000
_cell.length_b   1.000
_cell.length_c   1.000
_cell.angle_alpha   90.00
_cell.angle_beta   90.00
_cell.angle_gamma   90.00
#
_symmetry.space_group_name_H-M   'P 1'
#
loop_
_entity.id
_entity.type
_entity.pdbx_description
1 polymer ?
#
loop_
_entity_poly.entity_id
_entity_poly.type
_entity_poly.pdbx_seq_one_letter_code
_entity_poly.pdbx_strand_id
1 'polypeptide(L)'
;MINKILNNFYNVALLFILMFANLLIITSALFLIKIPITICHLPASLILGTIELKLIRKENIKNIIVSLITFIIIFSISCLLCGHVYDDSADGNEYHKFAIGLLKNEWNPIYDSQEKIIKKLNLDAEENLWVEHYPKATWIYGANIYKLTNNIETAKTFNLMAVFTLFFTIIYLINKFYQKKLIAIILAIAACTFPII
;
A
#
# COMPACT_ATOMS: atom_id res chain seq x y z
N MET A 1 -2.61 10.40 27.93
CA MET A 1 -3.52 10.27 26.76
C MET A 1 -2.78 10.45 25.43
N ILE A 2 -2.10 11.57 25.20
CA ILE A 2 -1.40 11.89 23.93
C ILE A 2 -0.36 10.83 23.52
N ASN A 3 0.49 10.36 24.46
CA ASN A 3 1.50 9.35 24.13
C ASN A 3 0.88 8.01 23.71
N LYS A 4 -0.30 7.66 24.23
CA LYS A 4 -1.01 6.43 23.87
C LYS A 4 -1.61 6.51 22.46
N ILE A 5 -2.14 7.68 22.09
CA ILE A 5 -2.65 7.97 20.74
C ILE A 5 -1.50 7.91 19.73
N LEU A 6 -0.39 8.59 20.02
CA LEU A 6 0.80 8.58 19.16
C LEU A 6 1.37 7.16 18.98
N ASN A 7 1.42 6.37 20.07
CA ASN A 7 1.86 4.98 20.00
C ASN A 7 0.94 4.12 19.11
N ASN A 8 -0.38 4.36 19.18
CA ASN A 8 -1.33 3.67 18.31
C ASN A 8 -1.13 4.03 16.84
N PHE A 9 -1.03 5.32 16.49
CA PHE A 9 -0.80 5.71 15.10
C PHE A 9 0.56 5.24 14.56
N TYR A 10 1.60 5.18 15.41
CA TYR A 10 2.86 4.56 15.04
C TYR A 10 2.73 3.05 14.78
N ASN A 11 1.97 2.33 15.61
CA ASN A 11 1.67 0.92 15.35
C ASN A 11 0.90 0.73 14.03
N VAL A 12 -0.02 1.64 13.68
CA VAL A 12 -0.73 1.63 12.39
C VAL A 12 0.25 1.86 11.23
N ALA A 13 1.18 2.82 11.36
CA ALA A 13 2.22 3.08 10.38
C ALA A 13 3.11 1.83 10.15
N LEU A 14 3.55 1.19 11.24
CA LEU A 14 4.29 -0.07 11.15
C LEU A 14 3.46 -1.19 10.52
N LEU A 15 2.18 -1.30 10.87
CA LEU A 15 1.29 -2.31 10.30
C LEU A 15 1.14 -2.14 8.79
N PHE A 16 1.08 -0.90 8.28
CA PHE A 16 1.08 -0.66 6.83
C PHE A 16 2.37 -1.17 6.17
N ILE A 17 3.54 -0.87 6.75
CA ILE A 17 4.83 -1.35 6.23
C ILE A 17 4.88 -2.88 6.20
N LEU A 18 4.51 -3.54 7.30
CA LEU A 18 4.53 -4.99 7.42
C LEU A 18 3.53 -5.64 6.45
N MET A 19 2.30 -5.12 6.39
CA MET A 19 1.29 -5.59 5.45
C MET A 19 1.76 -5.43 3.99
N PHE A 20 2.37 -4.30 3.65
CA PHE A 20 2.88 -4.03 2.31
C PHE A 20 3.99 -5.00 1.94
N ALA A 21 4.98 -5.20 2.81
CA ALA A 21 6.07 -6.14 2.59
C ALA A 21 5.54 -7.58 2.42
N ASN A 22 4.64 -8.02 3.30
CA ASN A 22 4.01 -9.34 3.20
C ASN A 22 3.21 -9.51 1.91
N LEU A 23 2.50 -8.48 1.47
CA LEU A 23 1.74 -8.52 0.23
C LEU A 23 2.65 -8.75 -0.99
N LEU A 24 3.78 -8.05 -1.05
CA LEU A 24 4.76 -8.24 -2.11
C LEU A 24 5.34 -9.66 -2.08
N ILE A 25 5.78 -10.13 -0.91
CA ILE A 25 6.38 -11.46 -0.77
C ILE A 25 5.39 -12.55 -1.17
N ILE A 26 4.16 -12.48 -0.65
CA ILE A 26 3.12 -13.48 -0.92
C ILE A 26 2.74 -13.46 -2.40
N THR A 27 2.43 -12.29 -2.98
CA THR A 27 2.06 -12.22 -4.40
C THR A 27 3.20 -12.70 -5.29
N SER A 28 4.44 -12.27 -5.05
CA SER A 28 5.59 -12.73 -5.85
C SER A 28 5.85 -14.23 -5.71
N ALA A 29 5.73 -14.80 -4.50
CA ALA A 29 5.87 -16.24 -4.30
C ALA A 29 4.75 -17.03 -5.00
N LEU A 30 3.52 -16.54 -4.95
CA LEU A 30 2.37 -17.16 -5.61
C LEU A 30 2.45 -17.06 -7.13
N PHE A 31 3.04 -15.99 -7.69
CA PHE A 31 3.35 -15.89 -9.11
C PHE A 31 4.29 -17.01 -9.59
N LEU A 32 5.27 -17.44 -8.79
CA LEU A 32 6.18 -18.55 -9.15
C LEU A 32 5.44 -19.88 -9.36
N ILE A 33 4.32 -20.08 -8.68
CA ILE A 33 3.45 -21.26 -8.86
C ILE A 33 2.20 -20.94 -9.70
N LYS A 34 2.25 -19.84 -10.47
CA LYS A 34 1.21 -19.40 -11.43
C LYS A 34 -0.14 -19.08 -10.81
N ILE A 35 -0.18 -18.75 -9.52
CA ILE A 35 -1.41 -18.29 -8.86
C ILE A 35 -1.55 -16.78 -9.08
N PRO A 36 -2.62 -16.30 -9.75
CA PRO A 36 -2.83 -14.87 -9.98
C PRO A 36 -3.27 -14.15 -8.70
N ILE A 37 -3.32 -12.82 -8.74
CA ILE A 37 -3.83 -12.00 -7.64
C ILE A 37 -5.30 -12.37 -7.34
N THR A 38 -5.57 -12.70 -6.08
CA THR A 38 -6.90 -13.05 -5.56
C THR A 38 -7.29 -12.15 -4.39
N ILE A 39 -8.58 -12.13 -4.05
CA ILE A 39 -9.11 -11.37 -2.90
C ILE A 39 -8.49 -11.78 -1.55
N CYS A 40 -7.85 -12.96 -1.46
CA CYS A 40 -7.28 -13.48 -0.22
C CYS A 40 -5.90 -12.91 0.12
N HIS A 41 -5.18 -12.35 -0.87
CA HIS A 41 -3.80 -11.89 -0.70
C HIS A 41 -3.72 -10.73 0.30
N LEU A 42 -4.56 -9.70 0.16
CA LEU A 42 -4.53 -8.55 1.07
C LEU A 42 -4.93 -8.93 2.51
N PRO A 43 -6.04 -9.66 2.77
CA PRO A 43 -6.36 -10.13 4.12
C PRO A 43 -5.26 -10.99 4.73
N ALA A 44 -4.67 -11.93 3.98
CA ALA A 44 -3.57 -12.76 4.48
C ALA A 44 -2.36 -11.92 4.89
N SER A 45 -2.00 -10.92 4.06
CA SER A 45 -0.89 -10.00 4.33
C SER A 45 -1.13 -9.14 5.57
N LEU A 46 -2.37 -8.69 5.80
CA LEU A 46 -2.75 -7.93 7.00
C LEU A 46 -2.73 -8.79 8.26
N ILE A 47 -3.17 -10.05 8.18
CA ILE A 47 -3.12 -11.00 9.30
C ILE A 47 -1.68 -11.25 9.71
N LEU A 48 -0.80 -11.56 8.75
CA LEU A 48 0.63 -11.76 9.01
C LEU A 48 1.28 -10.50 9.57
N GLY A 49 1.02 -9.33 8.98
CA GLY A 49 1.53 -8.06 9.50
C GLY A 49 1.06 -7.75 10.93
N THR A 50 -0.16 -8.16 11.30
CA THR A 50 -0.68 -7.99 12.67
C THR A 50 0.04 -8.92 13.67
N ILE A 51 0.35 -10.16 13.26
CA ILE A 51 1.13 -11.10 14.06
C ILE A 51 2.55 -10.57 14.26
N GLU A 52 3.20 -10.12 13.19
CA GLU A 52 4.54 -9.52 13.24
C GLU A 52 4.57 -8.28 14.14
N LEU A 53 3.57 -7.38 14.02
CA LEU A 53 3.45 -6.22 14.87
C LEU A 53 3.38 -6.60 16.36
N LYS A 54 2.59 -7.62 16.70
CA LYS A 54 2.49 -8.17 18.07
C LYS A 54 3.86 -8.66 18.56
N LEU A 55 4.61 -9.37 17.72
CA LEU A 55 5.93 -9.92 18.06
C LEU A 55 7.00 -8.82 18.24
N ILE A 56 7.03 -7.84 17.33
CA ILE A 56 8.00 -6.74 17.33
C ILE A 56 7.74 -5.77 18.48
N ARG A 57 6.47 -5.38 18.68
CA ARG A 57 6.10 -4.34 19.66
C ARG A 57 5.86 -4.90 21.05
N LYS A 58 5.62 -6.22 21.18
CA LYS A 58 5.33 -6.92 22.44
C LYS A 58 4.20 -6.24 23.25
N GLU A 59 3.25 -5.63 22.54
CA GLU A 59 2.14 -4.89 23.12
C GLU A 59 1.05 -5.84 23.66
N ASN A 60 0.22 -5.36 24.58
CA ASN A 60 -0.98 -6.08 25.00
C ASN A 60 -1.91 -6.33 23.80
N ILE A 61 -2.60 -7.47 23.77
CA ILE A 61 -3.55 -7.82 22.69
C ILE A 61 -4.60 -6.73 22.47
N LYS A 62 -5.05 -6.06 23.54
CA LYS A 62 -5.98 -4.94 23.45
C LYS A 62 -5.42 -3.79 22.60
N ASN A 63 -4.14 -3.46 22.76
CA ASN A 63 -3.51 -2.39 21.98
C ASN A 63 -3.35 -2.81 20.51
N ILE A 64 -3.01 -4.08 20.23
CA ILE A 64 -2.91 -4.60 18.86
C ILE A 64 -4.28 -4.58 18.16
N ILE A 65 -5.35 -5.00 18.84
CA ILE A 65 -6.71 -4.93 18.29
C ILE A 65 -7.11 -3.48 17.99
N VAL A 66 -6.82 -2.54 18.90
CA VAL A 66 -7.07 -1.11 18.67
C VAL A 66 -6.29 -0.61 17.46
N SER A 67 -5.02 -0.98 17.30
CA SER A 67 -4.21 -0.60 16.13
C SER A 67 -4.74 -1.21 14.83
N LEU A 68 -5.17 -2.47 14.84
CA LEU A 68 -5.79 -3.12 13.68
C LEU A 68 -7.10 -2.43 13.26
N ILE A 69 -7.99 -2.14 14.22
CA ILE A 69 -9.25 -1.43 13.94
C ILE A 69 -8.95 -0.03 13.41
N THR A 70 -7.99 0.68 14.02
CA THR A 70 -7.57 2.01 13.56
C THR A 70 -7.01 1.96 12.13
N PHE A 71 -6.19 0.95 11.82
CA PHE A 71 -5.68 0.72 10.48
C PHE A 71 -6.81 0.53 9.47
N ILE A 72 -7.77 -0.37 9.76
CA ILE A 72 -8.90 -0.64 8.86
C ILE A 72 -9.70 0.64 8.59
N ILE A 73 -9.96 1.45 9.62
CA ILE A 73 -10.67 2.73 9.48
C ILE A 73 -9.90 3.68 8.55
N ILE A 74 -8.61 3.92 8.82
CA ILE A 74 -7.78 4.86 8.06
C ILE A 74 -7.61 4.39 6.61
N PHE A 75 -7.38 3.09 6.42
CA PHE A 75 -7.27 2.48 5.12
C PHE A 75 -8.59 2.62 4.33
N SER A 76 -9.74 2.35 4.96
CA SER A 76 -11.05 2.49 4.33
C SER A 76 -11.35 3.93 3.94
N ILE A 77 -11.07 4.90 4.82
CA ILE A 77 -11.21 6.33 4.50
C ILE A 77 -10.32 6.70 3.31
N SER A 78 -9.08 6.19 3.27
CA SER A 78 -8.14 6.46 2.18
C SER A 78 -8.61 5.84 0.85
N CYS A 79 -9.20 4.64 0.87
CA CYS A 79 -9.86 4.05 -0.29
C CYS A 79 -11.04 4.88 -0.77
N LEU A 80 -11.89 5.37 0.14
CA LEU A 80 -13.02 6.24 -0.22
C LEU A 80 -12.54 7.54 -0.87
N LEU A 81 -11.58 8.23 -0.24
CA LEU A 81 -11.02 9.48 -0.77
C LEU A 81 -10.40 9.28 -2.15
N CYS A 82 -9.53 8.27 -2.31
CA CYS A 82 -8.92 7.98 -3.61
C CYS A 82 -9.95 7.53 -4.65
N GLY A 83 -10.92 6.71 -4.25
CA GLY A 83 -11.95 6.16 -5.14
C GLY A 83 -12.90 7.22 -5.73
N HIS A 84 -13.01 8.39 -5.11
CA HIS A 84 -13.82 9.52 -5.56
C HIS A 84 -13.04 10.59 -6.32
N VAL A 85 -11.71 10.47 -6.40
CA VAL A 85 -10.86 11.43 -7.11
C VAL A 85 -10.28 10.73 -8.33
N TYR A 86 -10.68 11.15 -9.52
CA TYR A 86 -10.10 10.66 -10.77
C TYR A 86 -8.62 11.08 -10.87
N ASP A 87 -7.78 10.15 -11.33
CA ASP A 87 -6.41 10.50 -11.70
C ASP A 87 -6.42 11.11 -13.10
N ASP A 88 -5.92 12.33 -13.23
CA ASP A 88 -5.73 13.03 -14.50
C ASP A 88 -4.24 13.19 -14.84
N SER A 89 -3.35 12.54 -14.07
CA SER A 89 -1.93 12.53 -14.40
C SER A 89 -1.66 11.72 -15.68
N ALA A 90 -0.72 12.19 -16.49
CA ALA A 90 -0.36 11.55 -17.74
C ALA A 90 0.23 10.15 -17.49
N ASP A 91 1.25 10.07 -16.63
CA ASP A 91 1.93 8.83 -16.25
C ASP A 91 1.01 7.84 -15.52
N GLY A 92 0.17 8.36 -14.62
CA GLY A 92 -0.84 7.58 -13.90
C GLY A 92 -1.77 6.82 -14.83
N ASN A 93 -2.25 7.47 -15.89
CA ASN A 93 -3.16 6.88 -16.86
C ASN A 93 -2.45 6.07 -17.96
N GLU A 94 -1.25 6.48 -18.36
CA GLU A 94 -0.51 5.84 -19.46
C GLU A 94 -0.02 4.43 -19.09
N TYR A 95 0.59 4.26 -17.92
CA TYR A 95 1.23 2.98 -17.59
C TYR A 95 0.94 2.46 -16.17
N HIS A 96 0.71 3.33 -15.18
CA HIS A 96 0.43 2.85 -13.82
C HIS A 96 -0.91 2.11 -13.74
N LYS A 97 -2.02 2.76 -14.12
CA LYS A 97 -3.35 2.13 -14.14
C LYS A 97 -3.40 0.96 -15.11
N PHE A 98 -2.71 1.07 -16.25
CA PHE A 98 -2.64 0.00 -17.24
C PHE A 98 -1.99 -1.27 -16.64
N ALA A 99 -0.78 -1.16 -16.07
CA ALA A 99 -0.11 -2.29 -15.42
C ALA A 99 -0.93 -2.88 -14.26
N ILE A 100 -1.55 -2.03 -13.44
CA ILE A 100 -2.43 -2.45 -12.34
C ILE A 100 -3.63 -3.24 -12.89
N GLY A 101 -4.23 -2.76 -13.99
CA GLY A 101 -5.33 -3.41 -14.67
C GLY A 101 -4.95 -4.79 -15.21
N LEU A 102 -3.79 -4.91 -15.85
CA LEU A 102 -3.28 -6.20 -16.33
C LEU A 102 -3.04 -7.18 -15.18
N LEU A 103 -2.37 -6.74 -14.10
CA LEU A 103 -2.12 -7.57 -12.91
C LEU A 103 -3.41 -8.05 -12.23
N LYS A 104 -4.44 -7.20 -12.12
CA LYS A 104 -5.76 -7.60 -11.61
C LYS A 104 -6.38 -8.73 -12.45
N ASN A 105 -6.17 -8.66 -13.78
CA ASN A 105 -6.72 -9.56 -14.78
C ASN A 105 -5.73 -10.68 -15.16
N GLU A 106 -5.02 -11.20 -14.16
CA GLU A 106 -4.23 -12.43 -14.25
C GLU A 106 -2.95 -12.34 -15.08
N TRP A 107 -2.43 -11.14 -15.34
CA TRP A 107 -1.08 -11.02 -15.85
C TRP A 107 -0.07 -11.54 -14.82
N ASN A 108 0.70 -12.56 -15.22
CA ASN A 108 1.83 -13.05 -14.45
C ASN A 108 3.13 -12.57 -15.09
N PRO A 109 3.78 -11.52 -14.54
CA PRO A 109 4.98 -10.92 -15.14
C PRO A 109 6.22 -11.83 -15.11
N ILE A 110 6.16 -13.01 -14.48
CA ILE A 110 7.26 -13.98 -14.49
C ILE A 110 7.24 -14.83 -15.76
N TYR A 111 6.04 -15.15 -16.27
CA TYR A 111 5.86 -16.12 -17.35
C TYR A 111 5.23 -15.55 -18.61
N ASP A 112 4.56 -14.39 -18.51
CA ASP A 112 3.74 -13.81 -19.56
C ASP A 112 4.21 -12.39 -19.87
N SER A 113 4.25 -12.05 -21.16
CA SER A 113 4.31 -10.64 -21.59
C SER A 113 2.95 -9.97 -21.43
N GLN A 114 2.94 -8.64 -21.35
CA GLN A 114 1.74 -7.83 -21.36
C GLN A 114 0.90 -8.09 -22.62
N GLU A 115 1.56 -8.28 -23.78
CA GLU A 115 0.93 -8.54 -25.08
C GLU A 115 -0.01 -9.75 -25.02
N LYS A 116 0.44 -10.82 -24.37
CA LYS A 116 -0.33 -12.05 -24.21
C LYS A 116 -1.65 -11.79 -23.49
N ILE A 117 -1.64 -10.92 -22.49
CA ILE A 117 -2.82 -10.59 -21.68
C ILE A 117 -3.73 -9.58 -22.39
N ILE A 118 -3.16 -8.58 -23.06
CA ILE A 118 -3.89 -7.65 -23.93
C ILE A 118 -4.71 -8.43 -24.96
N LYS A 119 -4.08 -9.38 -25.66
CA LYS A 119 -4.73 -10.27 -26.62
C LYS A 119 -5.77 -11.18 -25.96
N LYS A 120 -5.46 -11.81 -24.81
CA LYS A 120 -6.41 -12.65 -24.06
C LYS A 120 -7.68 -11.88 -23.68
N LEU A 121 -7.54 -10.60 -23.35
CA LEU A 121 -8.64 -9.73 -22.90
C LEU A 121 -9.31 -8.94 -24.03
N ASN A 122 -8.84 -9.07 -25.29
CA ASN A 122 -9.27 -8.27 -26.44
C ASN A 122 -9.28 -6.76 -26.15
N LEU A 123 -8.23 -6.26 -25.51
CA LEU A 123 -8.09 -4.83 -25.24
C LEU A 123 -7.59 -4.10 -26.47
N ASP A 124 -8.20 -2.96 -26.77
CA ASP A 124 -7.69 -2.00 -27.75
C ASP A 124 -6.59 -1.15 -27.10
N ALA A 125 -5.45 -1.79 -26.84
CA ALA A 125 -4.31 -1.19 -26.16
C ALA A 125 -3.01 -1.69 -26.79
N GLU A 126 -2.03 -0.79 -26.91
CA GLU A 126 -0.69 -1.14 -27.36
C GLU A 126 0.17 -1.61 -26.18
N GLU A 127 1.25 -2.32 -26.50
CA GLU A 127 2.28 -2.66 -25.52
C GLU A 127 2.94 -1.39 -25.00
N ASN A 128 3.18 -1.33 -23.68
CA ASN A 128 3.92 -0.23 -23.06
C ASN A 128 5.26 -0.74 -22.52
N LEU A 129 6.36 -0.26 -23.08
CA LEU A 129 7.72 -0.66 -22.68
C LEU A 129 7.95 -0.53 -21.16
N TRP A 130 7.39 0.51 -20.54
CA TRP A 130 7.61 0.78 -19.12
C TRP A 130 6.90 -0.24 -18.23
N VAL A 131 5.74 -0.76 -18.67
CA VAL A 131 5.00 -1.80 -17.95
C VAL A 131 5.82 -3.09 -17.81
N GLU A 132 6.60 -3.46 -18.82
CA GLU A 132 7.44 -4.66 -18.75
C GLU A 132 8.65 -4.46 -17.81
N HIS A 133 9.26 -3.28 -17.82
CA HIS A 133 10.57 -3.07 -17.19
C HIS A 133 10.55 -2.38 -15.83
N TYR A 134 9.50 -1.63 -15.48
CA TYR A 134 9.48 -0.89 -14.22
C TYR A 134 9.29 -1.78 -13.00
N PRO A 135 9.75 -1.31 -11.81
CA PRO A 135 9.48 -1.97 -10.54
C PRO A 135 7.97 -2.10 -10.28
N LYS A 136 7.52 -3.33 -10.07
CA LYS A 136 6.08 -3.67 -10.01
C LYS A 136 5.49 -3.58 -8.60
N ALA A 137 6.24 -3.12 -7.60
CA ALA A 137 5.84 -3.19 -6.19
C ALA A 137 4.53 -2.44 -5.90
N THR A 138 4.45 -1.17 -6.29
CA THR A 138 3.24 -0.36 -6.10
C THR A 138 2.09 -0.82 -7.00
N TRP A 139 2.38 -1.44 -8.16
CA TRP A 139 1.36 -2.03 -9.02
C TRP A 139 0.77 -3.32 -8.45
N ILE A 140 1.59 -4.19 -7.85
CA ILE A 140 1.13 -5.38 -7.12
C ILE A 140 0.19 -4.96 -5.99
N TYR A 141 0.59 -3.95 -5.20
CA TYR A 141 -0.27 -3.38 -4.18
C TYR A 141 -1.58 -2.85 -4.78
N GLY A 142 -1.48 -1.99 -5.79
CA GLY A 142 -2.63 -1.37 -6.45
C GLY A 142 -3.61 -2.39 -7.03
N ALA A 143 -3.11 -3.45 -7.66
CA ALA A 143 -3.90 -4.53 -8.24
C ALA A 143 -4.64 -5.35 -7.17
N ASN A 144 -4.01 -5.59 -6.01
CA ASN A 144 -4.67 -6.23 -4.88
C ASN A 144 -5.81 -5.37 -4.32
N ILE A 145 -5.62 -4.05 -4.19
CA ILE A 145 -6.69 -3.15 -3.75
C ILE A 145 -7.80 -3.11 -4.79
N TYR A 146 -7.45 -2.94 -6.06
CA TYR A 146 -8.41 -2.91 -7.16
C TYR A 146 -9.18 -4.24 -7.30
N LYS A 147 -8.56 -5.39 -7.01
CA LYS A 147 -9.24 -6.70 -6.98
C LYS A 147 -10.35 -6.76 -5.93
N LEU A 148 -10.17 -6.09 -4.80
CA LEU A 148 -11.14 -6.06 -3.71
C LEU A 148 -12.22 -5.00 -3.90
N THR A 149 -11.85 -3.79 -4.32
CA THR A 149 -12.78 -2.66 -4.43
C THR A 149 -13.51 -2.62 -5.76
N ASN A 150 -12.95 -3.28 -6.78
CA ASN A 150 -13.35 -3.15 -8.17
C ASN A 150 -13.38 -1.69 -8.68
N ASN A 151 -12.64 -0.78 -8.04
CA ASN A 151 -12.44 0.60 -8.47
C ASN A 151 -10.94 0.89 -8.63
N ILE A 152 -10.50 1.17 -9.87
CA ILE A 152 -9.08 1.39 -10.20
C ILE A 152 -8.48 2.59 -9.45
N GLU A 153 -9.28 3.61 -9.16
CA GLU A 153 -8.80 4.83 -8.49
C GLU A 153 -8.36 4.55 -7.04
N THR A 154 -8.87 3.48 -6.41
CA THR A 154 -8.44 3.06 -5.08
C THR A 154 -7.01 2.49 -5.05
N ALA A 155 -6.43 2.15 -6.19
CA ALA A 155 -5.03 1.71 -6.25
C ALA A 155 -4.04 2.79 -5.76
N LYS A 156 -4.47 4.07 -5.82
CA LYS A 156 -3.69 5.24 -5.39
C LYS A 156 -3.64 5.43 -3.87
N THR A 157 -4.38 4.62 -3.11
CA THR A 157 -4.38 4.66 -1.64
C THR A 157 -2.98 4.46 -1.04
N PHE A 158 -2.04 3.86 -1.78
CA PHE A 158 -0.63 3.81 -1.40
C PHE A 158 -0.08 5.18 -0.98
N ASN A 159 -0.41 6.24 -1.72
CA ASN A 159 0.13 7.59 -1.49
C ASN A 159 -0.32 8.15 -0.15
N LEU A 160 -1.62 8.07 0.16
CA LEU A 160 -2.16 8.54 1.44
C LEU A 160 -1.61 7.72 2.62
N MET A 161 -1.52 6.41 2.46
CA MET A 161 -0.96 5.53 3.50
C MET A 161 0.54 5.75 3.70
N ALA A 162 1.31 6.05 2.65
CA ALA A 162 2.72 6.37 2.73
C ALA A 162 2.96 7.71 3.46
N VAL A 163 2.21 8.76 3.14
CA VAL A 163 2.26 10.05 3.85
C VAL A 163 1.90 9.88 5.33
N PHE A 164 0.82 9.15 5.62
CA PHE A 164 0.43 8.82 6.99
C PHE A 164 1.57 8.10 7.75
N THR A 165 2.16 7.09 7.11
CA THR A 165 3.22 6.27 7.68
C THR A 165 4.47 7.08 7.98
N LEU A 166 4.91 7.91 7.03
CA LEU A 166 6.05 8.80 7.17
C LEU A 166 5.84 9.78 8.33
N PHE A 167 4.69 10.46 8.34
CA PHE A 167 4.34 11.47 9.33
C PHE A 167 4.40 10.92 10.76
N PHE A 168 3.69 9.81 11.04
CA PHE A 168 3.65 9.26 12.39
C PHE A 168 4.93 8.53 12.81
N THR A 169 5.71 8.02 11.85
CA THR A 169 7.03 7.46 12.13
C THR A 169 8.00 8.55 12.62
N ILE A 170 8.08 9.68 11.91
CA ILE A 170 8.93 10.81 12.30
C ILE A 170 8.53 11.34 13.68
N ILE A 171 7.23 11.61 13.89
CA ILE A 171 6.75 12.15 15.17
C ILE A 171 7.06 11.20 16.32
N TYR A 172 6.81 9.90 16.13
CA TYR A 172 7.05 8.91 17.17
C TYR A 172 8.54 8.79 17.52
N LEU A 173 9.41 8.62 16.52
CA LEU A 173 10.84 8.40 16.76
C LEU A 173 11.50 9.61 17.41
N ILE A 174 11.25 10.82 16.90
CA ILE A 174 11.85 12.04 17.47
C ILE A 174 11.33 12.29 18.89
N ASN A 175 10.04 12.11 19.13
CA ASN A 175 9.48 12.26 20.48
C ASN A 175 9.99 11.17 21.44
N LYS A 176 10.23 9.94 20.97
CA LYS A 176 10.75 8.84 21.78
C LYS A 176 12.19 9.10 22.23
N PHE A 177 13.06 9.58 21.34
CA PHE A 177 14.48 9.73 21.64
C PHE A 177 14.86 11.11 22.19
N TYR A 178 14.22 12.18 21.70
CA TYR A 178 14.61 13.55 22.05
C TYR A 178 13.56 14.29 22.89
N GLN A 179 12.36 13.73 23.03
CA GLN A 179 11.23 14.35 23.77
C GLN A 179 10.84 15.75 23.24
N LYS A 180 11.17 16.05 21.98
CA LYS A 180 10.88 17.33 21.33
C LYS A 180 9.67 17.26 20.40
N LYS A 181 8.47 17.28 20.97
CA LYS A 181 7.19 17.13 20.22
C LYS A 181 7.00 18.14 19.10
N LEU A 182 7.24 19.42 19.38
CA LEU A 182 7.03 20.48 18.40
C LEU A 182 7.99 20.32 17.20
N ILE A 183 9.28 20.09 17.48
CA ILE A 183 10.28 19.82 16.45
C ILE A 183 9.90 18.59 15.63
N ALA A 184 9.41 17.53 16.28
CA ALA A 184 8.96 16.32 15.61
C ALA A 184 7.82 16.58 14.62
N ILE A 185 6.84 17.42 14.99
CA ILE A 185 5.73 17.81 14.12
C ILE A 185 6.22 18.65 12.94
N ILE A 186 7.08 19.65 13.20
CA ILE A 186 7.63 20.53 12.16
C ILE A 186 8.41 19.69 11.12
N LEU A 187 9.26 18.78 11.58
CA LEU A 187 10.02 17.90 10.68
C LEU A 187 9.15 16.92 9.92
N ALA A 188 8.09 16.39 10.54
CA ALA A 188 7.14 15.51 9.86
C ALA A 188 6.35 16.25 8.77
N ILE A 189 5.90 17.48 9.04
CA ILE A 189 5.25 18.32 8.02
C ILE A 189 6.24 18.59 6.89
N ALA A 190 7.44 19.08 7.21
CA ALA A 190 8.46 19.37 6.23
C ALA A 190 8.78 18.17 5.33
N ALA A 191 8.89 16.96 5.90
CA ALA A 191 9.14 15.74 5.15
C ALA A 191 7.96 15.34 4.24
N CYS A 192 6.71 15.49 4.70
CA CYS A 192 5.53 15.14 3.91
C CYS A 192 5.18 16.17 2.83
N THR A 193 5.61 17.42 2.98
CA THR A 193 5.34 18.50 2.02
C THR A 193 6.57 18.89 1.20
N PHE A 194 7.70 18.19 1.36
CA PHE A 194 8.90 18.49 0.59
C PHE A 194 8.62 18.20 -0.90
N PRO A 195 8.65 19.20 -1.78
CA PRO A 195 8.45 18.95 -3.20
C PRO A 195 9.62 18.12 -3.71
N ILE A 196 9.32 17.00 -4.36
CA ILE A 196 10.30 16.27 -5.15
C ILE A 196 10.40 17.05 -6.46
N ILE A 197 11.45 17.86 -6.59
CA ILE A 197 11.82 18.58 -7.81
C ILE A 197 12.56 17.63 -8.73
#